data_AF-A0A962T6W8-F1
#
_entry.id   AF-A0A962T6W8-F1
#
_cell.length_a   1.000
_cell.length_b   1.000
_cell.length_c   1.000
_cell.angle_alpha   90.00
_cell.angle_beta   90.00
_cell.angle_gamma   90.00
#
_symmetry.space_group_name_H-M   'P 1'
#
loop_
_entity.id
_entity.type
_entity.pdbx_description
1 polymer ?
#
loop_
_entity_poly.entity_id
_entity_poly.type
_entity_poly.pdbx_seq_one_letter_code
_entity_poly.pdbx_strand_id
1 'polypeptide(L)'
;EIRQMVEFRQNNLAESWPPIPHLDIVFMRNVLIYFDLGTKKAILAKIRGVLKSSGYLFLGSSETTLNLDAAFEPISMGKSVCYKLRQNQML
;
A
#
# COMPACT_ATOMS: atom_id res chain seq x y z
N GLU A 1 -0.80 26.97 7.05
CA GLU A 1 -1.84 26.02 7.47
C GLU A 1 -1.69 24.66 6.77
N ILE A 2 -2.06 24.46 5.49
CA ILE A 2 -2.03 23.13 4.84
C ILE A 2 -0.66 22.42 4.90
N ARG A 3 0.45 23.14 4.66
CA ARG A 3 1.80 22.55 4.72
C ARG A 3 2.16 21.98 6.09
N GLN A 4 1.55 22.47 7.17
CA GLN A 4 1.79 21.96 8.53
C GLN A 4 1.12 20.59 8.77
N MET A 5 0.21 20.17 7.90
CA MET A 5 -0.42 18.83 7.93
C MET A 5 0.43 17.79 7.17
N VAL A 6 1.55 18.19 6.58
CA VAL A 6 2.38 17.33 5.72
C VAL A 6 3.78 17.24 6.31
N GLU A 7 4.21 16.02 6.59
CA GLU A 7 5.59 15.71 6.93
C GLU A 7 6.28 15.05 5.74
N PHE A 8 7.41 15.60 5.31
CA PHE A 8 8.26 15.01 4.27
C PHE A 8 9.40 14.23 4.90
N ARG A 9 9.57 12.97 4.47
CA ARG A 9 10.70 12.13 4.86
C ARG A 9 11.30 11.49 3.63
N GLN A 10 12.62 11.35 3.61
CA GLN A 10 13.30 10.54 2.62
C GLN A 10 13.23 9.07 3.04
N ASN A 11 12.77 8.21 2.14
CA ASN A 11 12.71 6.77 2.37
C ASN A 11 12.97 6.03 1.05
N ASN A 12 13.92 5.10 1.03
CA ASN A 12 14.09 4.20 -0.09
C ASN A 12 13.13 3.01 0.05
N LEU A 13 12.20 2.87 -0.89
CA LEU A 13 11.17 1.83 -0.83
C LEU A 13 11.74 0.42 -0.85
N ALA A 14 12.89 0.21 -1.51
CA ALA A 14 13.54 -1.10 -1.62
C ALA A 14 14.25 -1.52 -0.32
N GLU A 15 14.62 -0.58 0.54
CA GLU A 15 15.39 -0.83 1.77
C GLU A 15 14.50 -0.97 3.01
N SER A 16 15.13 -1.08 4.19
CA SER A 16 14.43 -1.03 5.47
C SER A 16 13.74 0.31 5.65
N TRP A 17 12.46 0.28 6.01
CA TRP A 17 11.71 1.51 6.28
C TRP A 17 11.95 1.97 7.71
N PRO A 18 12.03 3.29 7.96
CA PRO A 18 11.97 3.80 9.32
C PRO A 18 10.63 3.41 9.96
N PRO A 19 10.49 3.51 11.30
CA PRO A 19 9.21 3.33 11.96
C PRO A 19 8.15 4.27 11.35
N ILE A 20 7.12 3.66 10.75
CA ILE A 20 5.96 4.35 10.19
C ILE A 20 4.76 3.96 11.05
N PRO A 21 3.97 4.93 11.56
CA PRO A 21 2.77 4.63 12.34
C PRO A 21 1.74 3.89 11.49
N HIS A 22 0.76 3.26 12.15
CA HIS A 22 -0.32 2.64 11.40
C HIS A 22 -1.16 3.68 10.64
N LEU A 23 -1.35 3.47 9.34
CA LEU A 23 -1.98 4.40 8.41
C LEU A 23 -3.39 3.94 8.06
N ASP A 24 -4.33 4.89 8.00
CA ASP A 24 -5.68 4.66 7.49
C ASP A 24 -5.68 4.53 5.95
N ILE A 25 -4.80 5.26 5.27
CA ILE A 25 -4.69 5.26 3.81
C ILE A 25 -3.23 5.29 3.39
N VAL A 26 -2.87 4.46 2.41
CA VAL A 26 -1.57 4.47 1.73
C VAL A 26 -1.79 4.77 0.25
N PHE A 27 -1.11 5.79 -0.27
CA PHE A 27 -1.02 6.03 -1.71
C PHE A 27 0.34 5.55 -2.22
N MET A 28 0.34 4.52 -3.07
CA MET A 28 1.54 3.97 -3.72
C MET A 28 1.28 3.93 -5.23
N ARG A 29 1.17 5.11 -5.84
CA ARG A 29 0.72 5.27 -7.22
C ARG A 29 1.85 5.58 -8.18
N ASN A 30 1.89 4.87 -9.29
CA ASN A 30 2.82 5.06 -10.41
C ASN A 30 4.29 4.88 -10.01
N VAL A 31 4.58 3.95 -9.09
CA VAL A 31 5.92 3.72 -8.53
C VAL A 31 6.31 2.24 -8.54
N LEU A 32 5.39 1.32 -8.26
CA LEU A 32 5.67 -0.12 -8.27
C LEU A 32 6.09 -0.61 -9.66
N ILE A 33 5.72 0.09 -10.73
CA ILE A 33 6.11 -0.23 -12.11
C ILE A 33 7.63 -0.19 -12.36
N TYR A 34 8.41 0.47 -11.51
CA TYR A 34 9.87 0.58 -11.67
C TYR A 34 10.67 -0.54 -11.00
N PHE A 35 10.01 -1.39 -10.21
CA PHE A 35 10.67 -2.44 -9.44
C PHE A 35 10.49 -3.81 -10.09
N ASP A 36 11.43 -4.72 -9.83
CA ASP A 36 11.27 -6.13 -10.19
C ASP A 36 10.18 -6.82 -9.33
N LEU A 37 9.80 -8.03 -9.71
CA LEU A 37 8.75 -8.80 -9.03
C LEU A 37 9.04 -9.03 -7.53
N GLY A 38 10.27 -9.37 -7.17
CA GLY A 38 10.66 -9.63 -5.79
C GLY A 38 10.56 -8.37 -4.95
N THR A 39 11.07 -7.25 -5.48
CA THR A 39 11.02 -5.95 -4.82
C THR A 39 9.59 -5.44 -4.66
N LYS A 40 8.71 -5.62 -5.66
CA LYS A 40 7.28 -5.29 -5.52
C LYS A 40 6.63 -6.05 -4.37
N LYS A 41 6.88 -7.37 -4.26
CA LYS A 41 6.34 -8.20 -3.19
C LYS A 41 6.83 -7.74 -1.81
N ALA A 42 8.12 -7.44 -1.69
CA ALA A 42 8.70 -6.92 -0.45
C ALA A 42 8.09 -5.57 -0.04
N ILE A 43 7.86 -4.66 -1.00
CA ILE A 43 7.20 -3.37 -0.74
C ILE A 43 5.76 -3.58 -0.27
N LEU A 44 4.97 -4.43 -0.94
CA LEU A 44 3.58 -4.70 -0.54
C LEU A 44 3.50 -5.33 0.86
N ALA A 45 4.43 -6.23 1.21
CA ALA A 45 4.52 -6.79 2.55
C ALA A 45 4.82 -5.72 3.62
N LYS A 46 5.69 -4.75 3.31
CA LYS A 46 5.96 -3.60 4.19
C LYS A 46 4.73 -2.71 4.35
N ILE A 47 4.01 -2.43 3.25
CA ILE A 47 2.73 -1.68 3.28
C ILE A 47 1.73 -2.38 4.20
N ARG A 48 1.61 -3.70 4.11
CA ARG A 48 0.71 -4.51 4.94
C ARG A 48 1.01 -4.39 6.43
N GLY A 49 2.28 -4.22 6.81
CA GLY A 49 2.69 -4.01 8.20
C GLY A 49 2.29 -2.64 8.77
N VAL A 50 2.18 -1.62 7.91
CA VAL A 50 1.83 -0.25 8.34
C VAL A 50 0.37 0.10 8.07
N LEU A 51 -0.36 -0.66 7.27
CA LEU A 51 -1.77 -0.40 6.99
C LEU A 51 -2.65 -0.90 8.13
N LYS A 52 -3.58 -0.07 8.62
CA LYS A 52 -4.61 -0.50 9.57
C LYS A 52 -5.49 -1.58 8.93
N SER A 53 -6.08 -2.47 9.75
CA SER A 53 -7.00 -3.51 9.28
C SER A 53 -8.23 -2.97 8.53
N SER A 54 -8.68 -1.77 8.88
CA SER A 54 -9.77 -1.04 8.19
C SER A 54 -9.31 -0.15 7.04
N GLY A 55 -7.99 -0.04 6.82
CA GLY A 55 -7.37 0.91 5.91
C GLY A 55 -7.42 0.51 4.44
N TYR A 56 -7.00 1.44 3.60
CA TYR A 56 -7.01 1.31 2.13
C TYR A 56 -5.66 1.61 1.50
N LEU A 57 -5.30 0.83 0.50
CA LEU A 57 -4.17 1.06 -0.39
C LEU A 57 -4.69 1.52 -1.76
N PHE A 58 -4.17 2.63 -2.26
CA PHE A 58 -4.43 3.15 -3.60
C PHE A 58 -3.19 2.97 -4.48
N LEU A 59 -3.37 2.28 -5.61
CA LEU A 59 -2.34 2.11 -6.64
C LEU A 59 -2.67 2.95 -7.88
N GLY A 60 -1.69 3.11 -8.77
CA GLY A 60 -1.89 3.67 -10.09
C GLY A 60 -2.73 2.74 -10.98
N SER A 61 -3.28 3.26 -12.07
CA SER A 61 -4.18 2.52 -12.96
C SER A 61 -3.54 1.31 -13.64
N SER A 62 -2.20 1.29 -13.76
CA SER A 62 -1.43 0.20 -14.37
C SER A 62 -0.81 -0.75 -13.33
N GLU A 63 -1.17 -0.60 -12.06
CA GLU A 63 -0.59 -1.33 -10.94
C GLU A 63 -1.63 -2.20 -10.23
N THR A 64 -1.21 -3.37 -9.75
CA THR A 64 -2.11 -4.33 -9.09
C THR A 64 -1.39 -5.12 -8.01
N THR A 65 -2.12 -5.61 -7.02
CA THR A 65 -1.63 -6.59 -6.04
C THR A 65 -1.84 -8.03 -6.50
N LEU A 66 -2.59 -8.26 -7.58
CA LEU A 66 -2.88 -9.58 -8.11
C LEU A 66 -1.58 -10.32 -8.46
N ASN A 67 -1.47 -11.57 -8.03
CA ASN A 67 -0.26 -12.41 -8.16
C ASN A 67 1.00 -11.85 -7.46
N LEU A 68 0.89 -10.74 -6.73
CA LEU A 68 1.98 -10.16 -5.92
C LEU A 68 1.77 -10.47 -4.44
N ASP A 69 0.61 -10.12 -3.90
CA ASP A 69 0.29 -10.29 -2.48
C ASP A 69 -1.21 -10.63 -2.32
N ALA A 70 -1.49 -11.88 -1.96
CA ALA A 70 -2.84 -12.39 -1.81
C ALA A 70 -3.58 -11.84 -0.60
N ALA A 71 -2.88 -11.20 0.34
CA ALA A 71 -3.50 -10.59 1.52
C ALA A 71 -4.31 -9.34 1.17
N PHE A 72 -4.12 -8.75 -0.02
CA PHE A 72 -4.92 -7.64 -0.49
C PHE A 72 -6.09 -8.12 -1.35
N GLU A 73 -7.27 -7.54 -1.11
CA GLU A 73 -8.45 -7.70 -1.97
C GLU A 73 -8.81 -6.37 -2.64
N PRO A 74 -9.15 -6.38 -3.94
CA PRO A 74 -9.59 -5.18 -4.65
C PRO A 74 -11.02 -4.80 -4.25
N ILE A 75 -11.24 -3.51 -4.01
CA ILE A 75 -12.54 -2.91 -3.72
C ILE A 75 -12.84 -1.87 -4.80
N SER A 76 -13.96 -2.06 -5.51
CA SER A 76 -14.45 -1.08 -6.48
C SER A 76 -15.01 0.14 -5.75
N MET A 77 -14.45 1.32 -6.04
CA MET A 77 -14.94 2.63 -5.58
C MET A 77 -15.27 3.49 -6.80
N GLY A 78 -16.52 3.40 -7.27
CA GLY A 78 -16.96 4.10 -8.48
C GLY A 78 -16.17 3.65 -9.71
N LYS A 79 -15.42 4.57 -10.34
CA LYS A 79 -14.56 4.30 -11.51
C LYS A 79 -13.13 3.90 -11.15
N SER A 80 -12.85 3.68 -9.87
CA SER A 80 -11.51 3.36 -9.37
C SER A 80 -11.53 2.06 -8.57
N VAL A 81 -10.36 1.47 -8.40
CA VAL A 81 -10.13 0.32 -7.53
C VAL A 81 -9.11 0.73 -6.48
N CYS A 82 -9.43 0.46 -5.21
CA CYS A 82 -8.48 0.47 -4.11
C CYS A 82 -8.36 -0.94 -3.53
N TYR A 83 -7.48 -1.15 -2.57
CA TYR A 83 -7.22 -2.46 -2.00
C TYR A 83 -7.36 -2.42 -0.48
N LYS A 84 -7.96 -3.44 0.10
CA LYS A 84 -8.03 -3.65 1.56
C LYS A 84 -7.28 -4.90 1.95
N LEU A 85 -6.89 -5.00 3.22
CA LEU A 85 -6.45 -6.27 3.77
C LEU A 85 -7.65 -7.20 3.90
N ARG A 86 -7.52 -8.41 3.37
CA ARG A 86 -8.49 -9.48 3.58
C ARG A 86 -8.64 -9.69 5.08
N GLN A 87 -9.87 -9.64 5.57
CA GLN A 87 -10.17 -10.07 6.92
C GLN A 87 -10.22 -11.60 6.90
N ASN A 88 -9.32 -12.27 7.62
CA ASN A 88 -9.51 -13.69 7.89
C ASN A 88 -10.80 -13.81 8.71
N GLN A 89 -11.83 -14.42 8.13
CA GLN A 89 -12.95 -14.93 8.91
C GLN A 89 -12.36 -15.96 9.87
N MET A 90 -12.21 -15.61 11.14
CA MET A 90 -12.18 -16.62 12.19
C MET A 90 -13.57 -17.26 12.17
N LEU A 91 -13.63 -18.52 11.74
CA LEU A 91 -14.75 -19.41 12.03
C LEU A 91 -14.75 -19.75 13.51
#